data_AF-S3YHY2-F1
#
_entry.id   AF-S3YHY2-F1
#
_cell.length_a   1.000
_cell.length_b   1.000
_cell.length_c   1.000
_cell.angle_alpha   90.00
_cell.angle_beta   90.00
_cell.angle_gamma   90.00
#
_symmetry.space_group_name_H-M   'P 1'
#
loop_
_entity.id
_entity.type
_entity.pdbx_description
1 polymer ?
#
loop_
_entity_poly.entity_id
_entity_poly.type
_entity_poly.pdbx_seq_one_letter_code
_entity_poly.pdbx_strand_id
1 'polypeptide(L)'
;MTKDCKKKSIWARLIVIAVLACTASNAQAQLIAGRTNALLWGNLTPNFSLELVTSNRTSVMAGAFYSLDQNPLDCSIKGAEAQVRYWVSGRAMVQSFIGLGIQGMRYDATFSDTHHFGDAVGTGMVYGYVLPLGKRFNIEFSAGISLMWYREKRYEKGLPAPGDYNTTGHKVMPMGLGISCTYIFK
;
A
#
# COMPACT_ATOMS: atom_id res chain seq x y z
N MET A 1 9.79 -25.67 -28.37
CA MET A 1 9.21 -25.09 -27.14
C MET A 1 9.36 -23.57 -27.00
N THR A 2 9.97 -22.85 -27.96
CA THR A 2 10.32 -21.42 -27.82
C THR A 2 9.29 -20.43 -28.39
N LYS A 3 8.43 -20.86 -29.33
CA LYS A 3 7.44 -19.97 -29.99
C LYS A 3 6.29 -19.56 -29.07
N ASP A 4 5.90 -20.42 -28.14
CA ASP A 4 4.74 -20.20 -27.28
C ASP A 4 5.01 -19.19 -26.14
N CYS A 5 6.24 -19.20 -25.60
CA CYS A 5 6.69 -18.23 -24.60
C CYS A 5 6.75 -16.79 -25.15
N LYS A 6 7.18 -16.64 -26.42
CA LYS A 6 7.26 -15.33 -27.10
C LYS A 6 5.87 -14.74 -27.35
N LYS A 7 4.88 -15.58 -27.69
CA LYS A 7 3.48 -15.17 -27.90
C LYS A 7 2.85 -14.69 -26.60
N LYS A 8 3.02 -15.43 -25.49
CA LYS A 8 2.54 -15.03 -24.15
C LYS A 8 3.15 -13.70 -23.67
N SER A 9 4.43 -13.46 -23.95
CA SER A 9 5.11 -12.19 -23.62
C SER A 9 4.56 -10.98 -24.39
N ILE A 10 4.22 -11.16 -25.68
CA ILE A 10 3.61 -10.12 -26.50
C ILE A 10 2.19 -9.79 -26.00
N TRP A 11 1.40 -10.80 -25.65
CA TRP A 11 0.07 -10.59 -25.05
C TRP A 11 0.15 -9.85 -23.71
N ALA A 12 1.12 -10.19 -22.85
CA ALA A 12 1.33 -9.46 -21.60
C ALA A 12 1.71 -7.99 -21.84
N ARG A 13 2.59 -7.71 -22.82
CA ARG A 13 2.95 -6.33 -23.21
C ARG A 13 1.77 -5.56 -23.79
N LEU A 14 0.95 -6.20 -24.62
CA LEU A 14 -0.26 -5.60 -25.19
C LEU A 14 -1.32 -5.32 -24.11
N ILE A 15 -1.46 -6.19 -23.10
CA ILE A 15 -2.33 -5.93 -21.94
C ILE A 15 -1.82 -4.74 -21.15
N VAL A 16 -0.51 -4.66 -20.86
CA VAL A 16 0.08 -3.51 -20.17
C VAL A 16 -0.10 -2.23 -20.98
N ILE A 17 0.12 -2.25 -22.29
CA ILE A 17 -0.08 -1.10 -23.17
C ILE A 17 -1.57 -0.72 -23.25
N ALA A 18 -2.48 -1.68 -23.29
CA ALA A 18 -3.92 -1.41 -23.30
C ALA A 18 -4.39 -0.81 -21.97
N VAL A 19 -3.89 -1.31 -20.84
CA VAL A 19 -4.13 -0.73 -19.51
C VAL A 19 -3.58 0.70 -19.45
N LEU A 20 -2.36 0.93 -19.94
CA LEU A 20 -1.76 2.28 -20.00
C LEU A 20 -2.53 3.22 -20.95
N ALA A 21 -2.99 2.72 -22.11
CA ALA A 21 -3.75 3.49 -23.08
C ALA A 21 -5.17 3.83 -22.56
N CYS A 22 -5.81 2.91 -21.83
CA CYS A 22 -7.08 3.17 -21.14
C CYS A 22 -6.93 4.19 -20.02
N THR A 23 -5.75 4.33 -19.40
CA THR A 23 -5.47 5.40 -18.42
C THR A 23 -5.12 6.75 -19.04
N ALA A 24 -4.78 6.80 -20.34
CA ALA A 24 -4.27 8.01 -20.99
C ALA A 24 -5.36 8.97 -21.50
N SER A 25 -6.64 8.55 -21.55
CA SER A 25 -7.70 9.28 -22.26
C SER A 25 -8.30 10.47 -21.51
N ASN A 26 -7.90 10.76 -20.27
CA ASN A 26 -8.47 11.88 -19.49
C ASN A 26 -7.45 12.53 -18.55
N ALA A 27 -6.30 12.96 -19.08
CA ALA A 27 -5.36 13.80 -18.34
C ALA A 27 -5.93 15.22 -18.16
N GLN A 28 -6.88 15.38 -17.25
CA GLN A 28 -7.42 16.68 -16.82
C GLN A 28 -7.14 16.86 -15.32
N ALA A 29 -6.39 17.92 -15.01
CA ALA A 29 -5.95 18.37 -13.69
C ALA A 29 -5.12 17.35 -12.87
N GLN A 30 -3.79 17.48 -12.91
CA GLN A 30 -2.87 16.78 -12.01
C GLN A 30 -2.97 17.40 -10.61
N LEU A 31 -4.01 17.00 -9.88
CA LEU A 31 -4.17 17.33 -8.48
C LEU A 31 -3.23 16.44 -7.68
N ILE A 32 -2.38 17.06 -6.87
CA ILE A 32 -1.45 16.37 -5.98
C ILE A 32 -1.91 16.56 -4.55
N ALA A 33 -2.06 15.46 -3.81
CA ALA A 33 -2.43 15.48 -2.42
C ALA A 33 -1.43 14.71 -1.55
N GLY A 34 -1.07 15.28 -0.41
CA GLY A 34 -0.28 14.64 0.62
C GLY A 34 -1.17 14.06 1.68
N ARG A 35 -0.81 12.91 2.22
CA ARG A 35 -1.63 12.15 3.15
C ARG A 35 -0.81 11.57 4.28
N THR A 36 -1.43 11.54 5.46
CA THR A 36 -0.90 10.81 6.60
C THR A 36 -2.03 10.16 7.41
N ASN A 37 -1.81 8.93 7.87
CA ASN A 37 -2.75 8.10 8.61
C ASN A 37 -2.54 8.29 10.12
N ALA A 38 -3.57 8.77 10.81
CA ALA A 38 -3.56 9.04 12.23
C ALA A 38 -3.46 7.77 13.09
N LEU A 39 -3.98 6.62 12.62
CA LEU A 39 -3.84 5.36 13.36
C LEU A 39 -2.39 4.90 13.43
N LEU A 40 -1.66 5.04 12.31
CA LEU A 40 -0.23 4.73 12.26
C LEU A 40 0.58 5.68 13.17
N TRP A 41 0.20 6.96 13.24
CA TRP A 41 0.79 7.89 14.22
C TRP A 41 0.52 7.50 15.67
N GLY A 42 -0.65 6.92 15.98
CA GLY A 42 -0.95 6.37 17.31
C GLY A 42 -0.01 5.24 17.72
N ASN A 43 0.53 4.51 16.74
CA ASN A 43 1.55 3.47 16.91
C ASN A 43 2.96 3.99 16.58
N LEU A 44 3.22 5.30 16.78
CA LEU A 44 4.51 5.96 16.53
C LEU A 44 5.18 5.56 15.21
N THR A 45 4.36 5.33 14.18
CA THR A 45 4.76 4.92 12.84
C THR A 45 4.51 6.10 11.91
N PRO A 46 5.44 7.07 11.82
CA PRO A 46 5.35 8.14 10.84
C PRO A 46 5.13 7.55 9.45
N ASN A 47 4.15 8.09 8.76
CA ASN A 47 3.76 7.64 7.44
C ASN A 47 3.40 8.84 6.57
N PHE A 48 3.77 8.74 5.31
CA PHE A 48 3.50 9.77 4.33
C PHE A 48 3.17 9.13 2.99
N SER A 49 2.07 9.57 2.41
CA SER A 49 1.62 9.11 1.09
C SER A 49 1.31 10.31 0.21
N LEU A 50 1.57 10.15 -1.08
CA LEU A 50 1.21 11.10 -2.13
C LEU A 50 0.16 10.46 -3.01
N GLU A 51 -0.87 11.22 -3.34
CA GLU A 51 -1.93 10.83 -4.26
C GLU A 51 -1.96 11.80 -5.44
N LEU A 52 -1.91 11.23 -6.63
CA LEU A 52 -1.93 11.93 -7.91
C LEU A 52 -3.24 11.59 -8.60
N VAL A 53 -4.10 12.59 -8.78
CA VAL A 53 -5.33 12.42 -9.57
C VAL A 53 -4.95 12.40 -11.04
N THR A 54 -5.24 11.27 -11.71
CA THR A 54 -4.92 11.07 -13.13
C THR A 54 -6.12 11.39 -14.02
N SER A 55 -7.34 11.28 -13.49
CA SER A 55 -8.60 11.51 -14.19
C SER A 55 -9.70 11.91 -13.19
N ASN A 56 -10.85 12.36 -13.70
CA ASN A 56 -12.02 12.68 -12.88
C ASN A 56 -12.48 11.52 -11.98
N ARG A 57 -12.16 10.26 -12.33
CA ARG A 57 -12.54 9.07 -11.55
C ARG A 57 -11.37 8.20 -11.13
N THR A 58 -10.13 8.61 -11.36
CA THR A 58 -8.96 7.76 -11.09
C THR A 58 -7.84 8.55 -10.43
N SER A 59 -7.23 7.96 -9.42
CA SER A 59 -6.02 8.47 -8.78
C SER A 59 -5.01 7.36 -8.54
N VAL A 60 -3.76 7.73 -8.41
CA VAL A 60 -2.66 6.83 -8.07
C VAL A 60 -2.03 7.34 -6.79
N MET A 61 -1.95 6.48 -5.79
CA MET A 61 -1.36 6.77 -4.50
C MET A 61 -0.08 5.95 -4.33
N ALA A 62 0.95 6.56 -3.78
CA ALA A 62 2.15 5.86 -3.32
C ALA A 62 2.59 6.46 -1.99
N GLY A 63 2.99 5.62 -1.04
CA GLY A 63 3.38 6.06 0.28
C GLY A 63 4.34 5.12 0.95
N ALA A 64 4.98 5.61 1.99
CA ALA A 64 5.87 4.84 2.85
C ALA A 64 5.56 5.11 4.32
N PHE A 65 5.83 4.12 5.15
CA PHE A 65 5.67 4.18 6.59
C PHE A 65 6.89 3.54 7.26
N TYR A 66 7.27 4.11 8.40
CA TYR A 66 8.44 3.69 9.17
C TYR A 66 8.08 3.75 10.65
N SER A 67 8.23 2.65 11.37
CA SER A 67 8.03 2.62 12.82
C SER A 67 9.29 3.11 13.52
N LEU A 68 9.11 4.02 14.46
CA LEU A 68 10.19 4.38 15.38
C LEU A 68 10.46 3.21 16.33
N ASP A 69 11.71 3.08 16.79
CA ASP A 69 12.14 1.96 17.63
C ASP A 69 11.53 2.02 19.06
N GLN A 70 11.04 3.19 19.47
CA GLN A 70 10.30 3.40 20.74
C GLN A 70 8.78 3.27 20.52
N ASN A 71 8.32 2.14 20.00
CA ASN A 71 6.90 1.93 19.73
C ASN A 71 6.23 1.18 20.91
N PRO A 72 5.05 1.57 21.42
CA PRO A 72 4.31 0.85 22.48
C PRO A 72 4.08 -0.66 22.28
N LEU A 73 4.29 -1.19 21.07
CA LEU A 73 4.11 -2.61 20.75
C LEU A 73 5.43 -3.39 20.56
N ASP A 74 6.61 -2.80 20.77
CA ASP A 74 7.93 -3.41 20.51
C ASP A 74 8.04 -4.08 19.12
N CYS A 75 7.27 -3.56 18.16
CA CYS A 75 7.19 -4.03 16.78
C CYS A 75 7.63 -2.90 15.85
N SER A 76 8.75 -3.09 15.14
CA SER A 76 9.24 -2.14 14.14
C SER A 76 8.79 -2.58 12.75
N ILE A 77 7.91 -1.81 12.12
CA ILE A 77 7.43 -2.03 10.75
C ILE A 77 7.94 -0.94 9.81
N LYS A 78 8.47 -1.32 8.65
CA LYS A 78 8.96 -0.38 7.64
C LYS A 78 8.46 -0.84 6.29
N GLY A 79 7.77 0.00 5.54
CA GLY A 79 7.14 -0.44 4.32
C GLY A 79 6.76 0.68 3.38
N ALA A 80 6.33 0.27 2.20
CA ALA A 80 5.77 1.13 1.19
C ALA A 80 4.54 0.48 0.57
N GLU A 81 3.60 1.31 0.16
CA GLU A 81 2.41 0.89 -0.55
C GLU A 81 2.19 1.74 -1.79
N ALA A 82 1.62 1.12 -2.81
CA ALA A 82 1.17 1.81 -4.00
C ALA A 82 -0.23 1.31 -4.35
N GLN A 83 -1.16 2.23 -4.61
CA GLN A 83 -2.56 1.92 -4.84
C GLN A 83 -3.08 2.72 -6.03
N VAL A 84 -3.74 2.06 -6.97
CA VAL A 84 -4.57 2.71 -8.00
C VAL A 84 -6.00 2.75 -7.48
N ARG A 85 -6.59 3.93 -7.44
CA ARG A 85 -7.90 4.19 -6.85
C ARG A 85 -8.89 4.63 -7.91
N TYR A 86 -10.07 4.04 -7.85
CA TYR A 86 -11.21 4.36 -8.68
C TYR A 86 -12.32 4.99 -7.83
N TRP A 87 -12.74 6.20 -8.19
CA TRP A 87 -13.73 6.99 -7.47
C TRP A 87 -15.13 6.70 -8.00
N VAL A 88 -15.93 6.00 -7.20
CA VAL A 88 -17.29 5.58 -7.56
C VAL A 88 -18.24 6.78 -7.62
N SER A 89 -17.96 7.80 -6.80
CA SER A 89 -18.69 9.07 -6.72
C SER A 89 -18.64 9.93 -7.99
N GLY A 90 -17.82 9.57 -8.97
CA GLY A 90 -17.69 10.30 -10.22
C GLY A 90 -16.75 11.50 -10.18
N ARG A 91 -16.24 11.87 -8.99
CA ARG A 91 -15.24 12.92 -8.80
C ARG A 91 -14.12 12.43 -7.89
N ALA A 92 -12.88 12.62 -8.33
CA ALA A 92 -11.70 12.27 -7.55
C ALA A 92 -11.66 13.03 -6.23
N MET A 93 -11.17 12.35 -5.19
CA MET A 93 -10.99 12.88 -3.83
C MET A 93 -12.26 13.24 -3.05
N VAL A 94 -13.41 12.67 -3.43
CA VAL A 94 -14.69 12.93 -2.78
C VAL A 94 -15.48 11.63 -2.62
N GLN A 95 -16.04 11.38 -1.42
CA GLN A 95 -16.88 10.22 -1.11
C GLN A 95 -16.15 8.87 -1.32
N SER A 96 -16.82 7.87 -1.88
CA SER A 96 -16.36 6.49 -1.95
C SER A 96 -15.36 6.25 -3.08
N PHE A 97 -14.30 5.50 -2.75
CA PHE A 97 -13.35 4.95 -3.71
C PHE A 97 -13.07 3.48 -3.45
N ILE A 98 -12.64 2.79 -4.51
CA ILE A 98 -12.11 1.44 -4.47
C ILE A 98 -10.66 1.51 -4.96
N GLY A 99 -9.72 1.17 -4.10
CA GLY A 99 -8.30 1.06 -4.37
C GLY A 99 -7.88 -0.38 -4.63
N LEU A 100 -7.04 -0.59 -5.63
CA LEU A 100 -6.30 -1.82 -5.83
C LEU A 100 -4.82 -1.48 -5.73
N GLY A 101 -4.07 -2.23 -4.94
CA GLY A 101 -2.70 -1.87 -4.69
C GLY A 101 -1.81 -3.03 -4.33
N ILE A 102 -0.55 -2.67 -4.16
CA ILE A 102 0.50 -3.52 -3.65
C ILE A 102 1.02 -2.90 -2.36
N GLN A 103 1.33 -3.74 -1.38
CA GLN A 103 1.99 -3.33 -0.15
C GLN A 103 3.21 -4.23 0.09
N GLY A 104 4.34 -3.60 0.38
CA GLY A 104 5.55 -4.26 0.84
C GLY A 104 5.91 -3.73 2.21
N MET A 105 6.12 -4.62 3.17
CA MET A 105 6.59 -4.24 4.49
C MET A 105 7.63 -5.23 4.99
N ARG A 106 8.66 -4.71 5.63
CA ARG A 106 9.59 -5.42 6.48
C ARG A 106 9.11 -5.26 7.91
N TYR A 107 9.01 -6.37 8.63
CA TYR A 107 8.66 -6.38 10.03
C TYR A 107 9.82 -6.95 10.84
N ASP A 108 10.08 -6.32 11.97
CA ASP A 108 10.96 -6.80 13.02
C ASP A 108 10.15 -6.81 14.32
N ALA A 109 9.83 -8.01 14.78
CA ALA A 109 9.12 -8.22 16.03
C ALA A 109 9.88 -9.25 16.87
N THR A 110 10.12 -8.92 18.14
CA THR A 110 10.72 -9.84 19.11
C THR A 110 9.64 -10.24 20.10
N PHE A 111 9.12 -11.46 20.00
CA PHE A 111 8.07 -11.95 20.89
C PHE A 111 8.61 -13.14 21.69
N SER A 112 8.67 -13.01 23.02
CA SER A 112 9.04 -14.06 23.99
C SER A 112 10.10 -15.05 23.49
N ASP A 113 11.33 -14.56 23.29
CA ASP A 113 12.54 -15.33 22.92
C ASP A 113 12.61 -15.90 21.49
N THR A 114 11.70 -15.52 20.59
CA THR A 114 11.85 -15.75 19.14
C THR A 114 11.90 -14.43 18.38
N HIS A 115 12.93 -14.26 17.56
CA HIS A 115 13.04 -13.11 16.66
C HIS A 115 12.35 -13.46 15.34
N HIS A 116 11.41 -12.60 14.95
CA HIS A 116 10.64 -12.72 13.72
C HIS A 116 11.03 -11.56 12.79
N PHE A 117 12.05 -11.80 11.97
CA PHE A 117 12.49 -10.84 10.95
C PHE A 117 12.01 -11.31 9.58
N GLY A 118 11.15 -10.55 8.92
CA GLY A 118 10.58 -10.97 7.65
C GLY A 118 10.22 -9.83 6.71
N ASP A 119 10.17 -10.18 5.43
CA ASP A 119 9.68 -9.34 4.35
C ASP A 119 8.35 -9.89 3.88
N ALA A 120 7.32 -9.04 3.86
CA ALA A 120 6.01 -9.37 3.35
C ALA A 120 5.69 -8.46 2.17
N VAL A 121 5.33 -9.06 1.04
CA VAL A 121 4.86 -8.34 -0.15
C VAL A 121 3.52 -8.93 -0.57
N GLY A 122 2.57 -8.07 -0.86
CA GLY A 122 1.22 -8.50 -1.17
C GLY A 122 0.49 -7.54 -2.08
N THR A 123 -0.60 -8.04 -2.61
CA THR A 123 -1.57 -7.23 -3.34
C THR A 123 -2.87 -7.20 -2.57
N GLY A 124 -3.56 -6.08 -2.59
CA GLY A 124 -4.79 -5.91 -1.83
C GLY A 124 -5.78 -4.96 -2.49
N MET A 125 -6.97 -4.96 -1.91
CA MET A 125 -8.04 -4.06 -2.25
C MET A 125 -8.40 -3.24 -1.01
N VAL A 126 -8.62 -1.96 -1.22
CA VAL A 126 -8.97 -0.98 -0.20
C VAL A 126 -10.29 -0.35 -0.60
N TYR A 127 -11.24 -0.30 0.32
CA TYR A 127 -12.40 0.56 0.17
C TYR A 127 -12.25 1.73 1.13
N GLY A 128 -12.61 2.92 0.68
CA GLY A 128 -12.62 4.06 1.58
C GLY A 128 -13.61 5.13 1.19
N TYR A 129 -13.79 6.06 2.13
CA TYR A 129 -14.75 7.14 2.07
C TYR A 129 -14.08 8.45 2.50
N VAL A 130 -14.17 9.46 1.65
CA VAL A 130 -13.56 10.77 1.87
C VAL A 130 -14.61 11.82 2.21
N LEU A 131 -14.42 12.44 3.37
CA LEU A 131 -15.14 13.62 3.82
C LEU A 131 -14.33 14.88 3.48
N PRO A 132 -14.80 15.73 2.56
CA PRO A 132 -14.20 17.03 2.33
C PRO A 132 -14.57 17.98 3.47
N LEU A 133 -13.59 18.41 4.27
CA LEU A 133 -13.79 19.38 5.35
C LEU A 133 -13.57 20.82 4.88
N GLY A 134 -12.85 21.02 3.77
CA GLY A 134 -12.60 22.34 3.21
C GLY A 134 -12.07 22.29 1.77
N LYS A 135 -11.54 23.42 1.28
CA LYS A 135 -11.03 23.53 -0.10
C LYS A 135 -9.77 22.69 -0.36
N ARG A 136 -8.97 22.44 0.68
CA ARG A 136 -7.69 21.73 0.59
C ARG A 136 -7.53 20.60 1.59
N PHE A 137 -8.51 20.36 2.46
CA PHE A 137 -8.39 19.44 3.58
C PHE A 137 -9.52 18.42 3.57
N ASN A 138 -9.15 17.15 3.55
CA ASN A 138 -10.06 16.02 3.49
C ASN A 138 -9.68 15.01 4.58
N ILE A 139 -10.70 14.40 5.18
CA ILE A 139 -10.53 13.24 6.06
C ILE A 139 -10.97 12.01 5.28
N GLU A 140 -10.09 11.02 5.19
CA GLU A 140 -10.37 9.74 4.56
C GLU A 140 -10.49 8.65 5.61
N PHE A 141 -11.54 7.84 5.50
CA PHE A 141 -11.69 6.58 6.22
C PHE A 141 -11.45 5.45 5.24
N SER A 142 -10.46 4.61 5.50
CA SER A 142 -10.10 3.52 4.60
C SER A 142 -10.00 2.20 5.36
N ALA A 143 -10.44 1.13 4.73
CA ALA A 143 -10.33 -0.23 5.21
C ALA A 143 -10.12 -1.17 4.03
N GLY A 144 -9.10 -2.02 4.11
CA GLY A 144 -8.76 -2.92 3.03
C GLY A 144 -8.18 -4.22 3.53
N ILE A 145 -8.13 -5.17 2.61
CA ILE A 145 -7.56 -6.50 2.81
C ILE A 145 -6.50 -6.73 1.75
N SER A 146 -5.40 -7.35 2.14
CA SER A 146 -4.32 -7.76 1.25
C SER A 146 -3.97 -9.22 1.45
N LEU A 147 -3.62 -9.88 0.36
CA LEU A 147 -2.99 -11.19 0.37
C LEU A 147 -1.49 -10.94 0.30
N MET A 148 -0.80 -11.23 1.41
CA MET A 148 0.64 -11.04 1.52
C MET A 148 1.36 -12.37 1.48
N TRP A 149 2.37 -12.46 0.62
CA TRP A 149 3.39 -13.49 0.67
C TRP A 149 4.51 -13.00 1.58
N TYR A 150 4.74 -13.73 2.66
CA TYR A 150 5.81 -13.41 3.60
C TYR A 150 6.96 -14.40 3.44
N ARG A 151 8.17 -13.87 3.64
CA ARG A 151 9.39 -14.63 3.82
C ARG A 151 9.98 -14.22 5.16
N GLU A 152 10.08 -15.17 6.07
CA GLU A 152 10.50 -14.91 7.44
C GLU A 152 11.73 -15.73 7.81
N LYS A 153 12.64 -15.09 8.54
CA LYS A 153 13.70 -15.72 9.31
C LYS A 153 13.18 -15.85 10.74
N ARG A 154 12.79 -17.07 11.11
CA ARG A 154 12.43 -17.41 12.49
C ARG A 154 13.67 -18.01 13.17
N TYR A 155 14.13 -17.40 14.26
CA TYR A 155 15.21 -17.96 15.08
C TYR A 155 14.95 -17.75 16.58
N GLU A 156 15.26 -18.77 17.37
CA GLU A 156 15.25 -18.70 18.84
C GLU A 156 16.49 -17.93 19.33
N LYS A 157 16.33 -17.24 20.45
CA LYS A 157 17.38 -16.43 21.08
C LYS A 157 18.57 -17.32 21.48
N GLY A 158 19.75 -17.07 20.88
CA GLY A 158 21.00 -17.79 21.18
C GLY A 158 21.55 -18.68 20.06
N LEU A 159 20.81 -18.85 18.95
CA LEU A 159 21.31 -19.51 17.74
C LEU A 159 21.73 -18.47 16.69
N PRO A 160 22.78 -18.75 15.89
CA PRO A 160 23.16 -17.87 14.79
C PRO A 160 21.99 -17.72 13.81
N ALA A 161 21.71 -16.49 13.39
CA ALA A 161 20.65 -16.20 12.44
C ALA A 161 20.83 -17.09 11.18
N PRO A 162 19.79 -17.82 10.74
CA PRO A 162 19.91 -18.63 9.54
C PRO A 162 20.25 -17.74 8.34
N GLY A 163 21.21 -18.19 7.53
CA GLY A 163 21.65 -17.48 6.33
C GLY A 163 20.49 -17.22 5.36
N ASP A 164 19.57 -18.19 5.26
CA ASP A 164 18.42 -18.19 4.34
C ASP A 164 17.06 -18.02 5.04
N TYR A 165 16.06 -17.56 4.29
CA TYR A 165 14.67 -17.47 4.74
C TYR A 165 14.09 -18.88 4.94
N ASN A 166 13.73 -19.24 6.18
CA ASN A 166 13.37 -20.61 6.58
C ASN A 166 11.86 -20.89 6.49
N THR A 167 11.03 -19.85 6.39
CA THR A 167 9.57 -20.02 6.30
C THR A 167 8.98 -19.07 5.28
N THR A 168 8.20 -19.62 4.36
CA THR A 168 7.44 -18.88 3.35
C THR A 168 5.97 -19.27 3.44
N GLY A 169 5.08 -18.29 3.42
CA GLY A 169 3.64 -18.54 3.45
C GLY A 169 2.84 -17.39 2.85
N HIS A 170 1.52 -17.54 2.90
CA HIS A 170 0.59 -16.49 2.52
C HIS A 170 -0.34 -16.19 3.69
N LYS A 171 -0.61 -14.91 3.94
CA LYS A 171 -1.51 -14.47 5.01
C LYS A 171 -2.34 -13.30 4.52
N VAL A 172 -3.60 -13.28 4.96
CA VAL A 172 -4.46 -12.10 4.77
C VAL A 172 -4.08 -11.08 5.83
N MET A 173 -3.72 -9.87 5.40
CA MET A 173 -3.39 -8.75 6.29
C MET A 173 -4.24 -7.52 5.96
N PRO A 174 -4.58 -6.69 6.94
CA PRO A 174 -5.23 -5.41 6.66
C PRO A 174 -4.31 -4.53 5.80
N MET A 175 -4.92 -3.81 4.85
CA MET A 175 -4.26 -2.85 3.96
C MET A 175 -4.97 -1.51 4.02
N GLY A 176 -4.22 -0.42 4.15
CA GLY A 176 -4.79 0.93 4.16
C GLY A 176 -5.82 1.17 5.27
N LEU A 177 -5.79 0.44 6.38
CA LEU A 177 -6.74 0.65 7.47
C LEU A 177 -6.42 1.96 8.22
N GLY A 178 -7.40 2.86 8.29
CA GLY A 178 -7.36 3.96 9.25
C GLY A 178 -8.02 5.25 8.80
N ILE A 179 -7.75 6.28 9.59
CA ILE A 179 -8.26 7.62 9.41
C ILE A 179 -7.09 8.47 8.91
N SER A 180 -7.14 8.87 7.65
CA SER A 180 -6.08 9.64 7.02
C SER A 180 -6.47 11.09 6.82
N CYS A 181 -5.59 11.99 7.24
CA CYS A 181 -5.64 13.39 6.91
C CYS A 181 -5.01 13.58 5.52
N THR A 182 -5.72 14.24 4.62
CA THR A 182 -5.26 14.50 3.26
C THR A 182 -5.29 16.00 2.97
N TYR A 183 -4.18 16.54 2.50
CA TYR A 183 -4.00 17.93 2.10
C TYR A 183 -3.76 18.04 0.59
N ILE A 184 -4.56 18.84 -0.11
CA ILE A 184 -4.46 19.07 -1.55
C ILE A 184 -3.54 20.26 -1.81
N PHE A 185 -2.45 20.03 -2.53
CA PHE A 185 -1.46 21.05 -2.84
C PHE A 185 -1.85 21.93 -4.04
N LYS A 186 -2.44 21.35 -5.07
CA LYS A 186 -2.73 22.01 -6.35
C LYS A 186 -3.95 21.42 -7.00
#